data_AF-G2FTA1-F1
#
_entry.id   AF-G2FTA1-F1
#
_cell.length_a   1.000
_cell.length_b   1.000
_cell.length_c   1.000
_cell.angle_alpha   90.00
_cell.angle_beta   90.00
_cell.angle_gamma   90.00
#
_symmetry.space_group_name_H-M   'P 1'
#
loop_
_entity.id
_entity.type
_entity.pdbx_description
1 polymer ?
#
loop_
_entity_poly.entity_id
_entity_poly.type
_entity_poly.pdbx_seq_one_letter_code
_entity_poly.pdbx_strand_id
1 'polypeptide(L)'
;MLNNPELSNTLIRYLINKKVSLIGFDMGGIRKSSEHAIADQYCADNGVFIIENLSNLNKLIEFKDNQFIVHTYPILIVGSTGLPTRVIAEIL
;
A
#
# COMPACT_ATOMS: atom_id res chain seq x y z
N MET A 1 -14.55 7.79 15.56
CA MET A 1 -13.13 7.98 15.21
C MET A 1 -13.09 8.84 13.95
N LEU A 2 -12.30 9.91 13.99
CA LEU A 2 -12.29 11.01 13.01
C LEU A 2 -11.89 10.51 11.60
N ASN A 3 -12.32 11.28 10.60
CA ASN A 3 -12.24 11.05 9.16
C ASN A 3 -10.85 10.63 8.62
N ASN A 4 -10.46 9.36 8.75
CA ASN A 4 -9.29 8.87 8.04
C ASN A 4 -9.56 8.88 6.52
N PRO A 5 -8.59 9.30 5.70
CA PRO A 5 -8.70 9.24 4.24
C PRO A 5 -8.86 7.79 3.77
N GLU A 6 -9.41 7.62 2.57
CA GLU A 6 -9.51 6.34 1.86
C GLU A 6 -9.23 6.57 0.38
N LEU A 7 -8.86 5.54 -0.36
CA LEU A 7 -8.73 5.64 -1.81
C LEU A 7 -10.11 5.52 -2.44
N SER A 8 -10.38 6.31 -3.48
CA SER A 8 -11.58 6.10 -4.30
C SER A 8 -11.42 4.86 -5.18
N ASN A 9 -12.52 4.17 -5.48
CA ASN A 9 -12.50 3.05 -6.42
C ASN A 9 -11.93 3.43 -7.80
N THR A 10 -12.12 4.69 -8.22
CA THR A 10 -11.55 5.22 -9.48
C THR A 10 -10.02 5.29 -9.41
N LEU A 11 -9.46 5.76 -8.29
CA LEU A 11 -8.01 5.81 -8.11
C LEU A 11 -7.40 4.41 -8.06
N ILE A 12 -8.04 3.46 -7.37
CA ILE A 12 -7.61 2.06 -7.32
C ILE A 12 -7.53 1.47 -8.73
N ARG A 13 -8.61 1.61 -9.51
CA ARG A 13 -8.65 1.14 -10.91
C ARG A 13 -7.59 1.80 -11.78
N TYR A 14 -7.36 3.10 -11.60
CA TYR A 14 -6.31 3.82 -12.32
C TYR A 14 -4.92 3.26 -12.03
N LEU A 15 -4.58 3.02 -10.75
CA LEU A 15 -3.29 2.47 -10.34
C LEU A 15 -3.07 1.04 -10.85
N ILE A 16 -4.11 0.20 -10.80
CA ILE A 16 -4.09 -1.15 -11.38
C ILE A 16 -3.84 -1.08 -12.89
N ASN A 17 -4.54 -0.20 -13.62
CA ASN A 17 -4.33 -0.02 -15.06
C ASN A 17 -2.93 0.51 -15.41
N LYS A 18 -2.30 1.25 -14.50
CA LYS A 18 -0.89 1.66 -14.60
C LYS A 18 0.09 0.51 -14.31
N LYS A 19 -0.39 -0.66 -13.91
CA LYS A 19 0.39 -1.87 -13.61
C LYS A 19 1.45 -1.63 -12.53
N VAL A 20 1.12 -0.83 -11.52
CA VAL A 20 2.00 -0.70 -10.34
C VAL A 20 2.04 -2.03 -9.60
N SER A 21 3.19 -2.38 -9.01
CA SER A 21 3.32 -3.62 -8.25
C SER A 21 2.80 -3.49 -6.81
N LEU A 22 2.85 -2.27 -6.26
CA LEU A 22 2.59 -1.97 -4.85
C LEU A 22 1.80 -0.65 -4.75
N ILE A 23 0.85 -0.59 -3.82
CA ILE A 23 0.19 0.65 -3.37
C ILE A 23 0.41 0.75 -1.86
N GLY A 24 1.16 1.77 -1.45
CA GLY A 24 1.52 1.99 -0.04
C GLY A 24 0.92 3.28 0.52
N PHE A 25 0.41 3.24 1.75
CA PHE A 25 -0.18 4.41 2.43
C PHE A 25 -0.05 4.34 3.96
N ASP A 26 -0.17 5.51 4.61
CA ASP A 26 -0.20 5.67 6.07
C ASP A 26 -1.65 5.72 6.57
N MET A 27 -2.34 4.58 6.47
CA MET A 27 -3.67 4.32 7.02
C MET A 27 -3.86 2.81 7.18
N GLY A 28 -4.79 2.38 8.03
CA GLY A 28 -5.04 0.96 8.32
C GLY A 28 -6.08 0.30 7.42
N GLY A 29 -6.25 0.78 6.19
CA GLY A 29 -7.24 0.26 5.25
C GLY A 29 -7.31 1.07 3.96
N ILE A 30 -7.27 0.42 2.79
CA ILE A 30 -7.42 1.10 1.49
C ILE A 30 -8.82 1.73 1.30
N ARG A 31 -9.83 1.11 1.92
CA ARG A 31 -11.25 1.53 1.98
C ARG A 31 -11.76 1.29 3.40
N LYS A 32 -12.92 1.87 3.75
CA LYS A 32 -13.50 1.71 5.08
C LYS A 32 -14.37 0.45 5.22
N SER A 33 -14.40 -0.06 6.45
CA SER A 33 -15.39 -1.05 6.92
C SER A 33 -15.52 -2.25 5.98
N SER A 34 -16.73 -2.55 5.51
CA SER A 34 -17.03 -3.71 4.66
C SER A 34 -16.40 -3.66 3.27
N GLU A 35 -15.98 -2.48 2.79
CA GLU A 35 -15.38 -2.35 1.47
C GLU A 35 -13.87 -2.61 1.45
N HIS A 36 -13.23 -2.60 2.63
CA HIS A 36 -11.79 -2.83 2.76
C HIS A 36 -11.37 -4.17 2.15
N ALA A 37 -11.94 -5.28 2.63
CA ALA A 37 -11.58 -6.61 2.17
C ALA A 37 -11.85 -6.81 0.66
N ILE A 38 -12.91 -6.20 0.14
CA ILE A 38 -13.26 -6.28 -1.29
C ILE A 38 -12.22 -5.55 -2.13
N ALA A 39 -11.79 -4.36 -1.70
CA ALA A 39 -10.78 -3.58 -2.41
C ALA A 39 -9.38 -4.20 -2.34
N ASP A 40 -9.00 -4.75 -1.18
CA ASP A 40 -7.75 -5.49 -1.01
C ASP A 40 -7.71 -6.71 -1.93
N GLN A 41 -8.78 -7.51 -1.94
CA GLN A 41 -8.88 -8.68 -2.80
C GLN A 41 -8.85 -8.28 -4.28
N TYR A 42 -9.54 -7.20 -4.66
CA TYR A 42 -9.50 -6.69 -6.03
C TYR A 42 -8.08 -6.29 -6.47
N CYS A 43 -7.28 -5.69 -5.58
CA CYS A 43 -5.88 -5.40 -5.87
C CYS A 43 -5.07 -6.70 -6.02
N ALA A 44 -5.23 -7.65 -5.10
CA ALA A 44 -4.53 -8.94 -5.12
C ALA A 44 -4.84 -9.77 -6.37
N ASP A 45 -6.11 -9.82 -6.79
CA ASP A 45 -6.56 -10.49 -8.02
C ASP A 45 -5.91 -9.91 -9.29
N ASN A 46 -5.44 -8.66 -9.21
CA ASN A 46 -4.74 -7.97 -10.30
C ASN A 46 -3.21 -7.91 -10.09
N GLY A 47 -2.67 -8.70 -9.15
CA GLY A 47 -1.23 -8.77 -8.87
C GLY A 47 -0.64 -7.52 -8.22
N VAL A 48 -1.48 -6.70 -7.58
CA VAL A 48 -1.07 -5.48 -6.87
C VAL A 48 -1.15 -5.71 -5.37
N PHE A 49 -0.05 -5.48 -4.66
CA PHE A 49 0.01 -5.66 -3.21
C PHE A 49 -0.24 -4.33 -2.47
N ILE A 50 -0.98 -4.40 -1.37
CA ILE A 50 -1.24 -3.28 -0.49
C ILE A 50 -0.23 -3.27 0.67
N ILE A 51 0.30 -2.09 1.00
CA ILE A 51 1.08 -1.88 2.22
C ILE A 51 0.44 -0.78 3.06
N GLU A 52 -0.01 -1.18 4.24
CA GLU A 52 -0.71 -0.31 5.17
C GLU A 52 0.22 0.18 6.28
N ASN A 53 -0.23 1.23 6.99
CA ASN A 53 0.45 1.79 8.16
C ASN A 53 1.93 2.15 7.89
N LEU A 54 2.24 2.64 6.68
CA LEU A 54 3.57 3.15 6.38
C LEU A 54 3.91 4.34 7.28
N SER A 55 5.18 4.49 7.64
CA SER A 55 5.67 5.62 8.44
C SER A 55 6.75 6.38 7.69
N ASN A 56 7.07 7.60 8.17
CA ASN A 56 8.12 8.46 7.60
C ASN A 56 7.88 8.90 6.13
N LEU A 57 6.65 8.82 5.61
CA LEU A 57 6.32 9.31 4.25
C LEU A 57 6.64 10.80 4.10
N ASN A 58 6.53 11.58 5.18
CA ASN A 58 6.91 12.98 5.24
C ASN A 58 8.42 13.23 5.08
N LYS A 59 9.28 12.22 5.31
CA LYS A 59 10.71 12.30 5.02
C LYS A 59 10.97 11.88 3.58
N LEU A 60 10.27 10.84 3.11
CA LEU A 60 10.41 10.37 1.73
C LEU A 60 10.00 11.44 0.70
N ILE A 61 9.00 12.26 1.01
CA ILE A 61 8.55 13.34 0.11
C ILE A 61 9.64 14.39 -0.17
N GLU A 62 10.62 14.55 0.72
CA GLU A 62 11.78 15.43 0.51
C GLU A 62 12.64 14.96 -0.68
N PHE A 63 12.54 13.69 -1.06
CA PHE A 63 13.26 13.02 -2.15
C PHE A 63 12.33 12.63 -3.32
N LYS A 64 11.16 13.28 -3.46
CA LYS A 64 10.15 12.91 -4.47
C LYS A 64 10.65 12.94 -5.93
N ASP A 65 11.68 13.72 -6.20
CA ASP A 65 12.28 13.90 -7.53
C ASP A 65 13.49 12.95 -7.73
N ASN A 66 13.90 12.23 -6.69
CA ASN A 66 14.94 11.20 -6.75
C ASN A 66 14.32 9.84 -7.14
N GLN A 67 15.15 9.00 -7.74
CA GLN A 67 14.84 7.57 -7.78
C GLN A 67 15.10 6.96 -6.41
N PHE A 68 14.28 6.01 -6.02
CA PHE A 68 14.46 5.24 -4.80
C PHE A 68 13.97 3.80 -5.00
N ILE A 69 14.49 2.89 -4.19
CA ILE A 69 14.09 1.49 -4.16
C ILE A 69 13.27 1.25 -2.91
N VAL A 70 12.10 0.63 -3.06
CA VAL A 70 11.28 0.18 -1.93
C VAL A 70 11.54 -1.29 -1.69
N HIS A 71 12.18 -1.59 -0.56
CA HIS A 71 12.39 -2.95 -0.10
C HIS A 71 11.26 -3.37 0.83
N THR A 72 10.72 -4.56 0.60
CA THR A 72 9.72 -5.18 1.49
C THR A 72 10.25 -6.51 2.00
N TYR A 73 10.26 -6.66 3.33
CA TYR A 73 10.72 -7.87 4.02
C TYR A 73 9.56 -8.47 4.82
N PRO A 74 8.60 -9.13 4.16
CA PRO A 74 7.46 -9.75 4.84
C PRO A 74 7.91 -10.99 5.61
N ILE A 75 7.37 -11.16 6.81
CA ILE A 75 7.53 -12.41 7.57
C ILE A 75 6.48 -13.40 7.06
N LEU A 76 6.92 -14.56 6.56
CA LEU A 76 6.00 -15.60 6.10
C LEU A 76 5.23 -16.20 7.28
N ILE A 77 3.91 -16.00 7.30
CA ILE A 77 2.99 -16.59 8.27
C ILE A 77 2.00 -17.45 7.49
N VAL A 78 2.12 -18.77 7.62
CA VAL A 78 1.30 -19.73 6.88
C VAL A 78 -0.18 -19.53 7.19
N GLY A 79 -1.00 -19.42 6.14
CA GLY A 79 -2.45 -19.23 6.25
C GLY A 79 -2.89 -17.78 6.45
N SER A 80 -1.97 -16.81 6.53
CA SER A 80 -2.31 -15.39 6.59
C SER A 80 -2.37 -14.77 5.20
N THR A 81 -3.37 -13.92 4.95
CA THR A 81 -3.52 -13.14 3.71
C THR A 81 -2.80 -11.79 3.75
N GLY A 82 -2.46 -11.30 4.96
CA GLY A 82 -1.63 -10.12 5.20
C GLY A 82 -0.43 -10.48 6.08
N LEU A 83 0.74 -9.94 5.76
CA LEU A 83 1.99 -10.26 6.45
C LEU A 83 2.62 -8.99 7.05
N PRO A 84 3.01 -8.99 8.33
CA PRO A 84 3.88 -7.94 8.87
C PRO A 84 5.15 -7.85 8.03
N THR A 85 5.54 -6.63 7.67
CA THR A 85 6.68 -6.38 6.80
C THR A 85 7.52 -5.21 7.30
N ARG A 86 8.85 -5.33 7.19
CA ARG A 86 9.73 -4.16 7.31
C ARG A 86 9.83 -3.53 5.93
N VAL A 87 9.46 -2.25 5.85
CA VAL A 87 9.61 -1.45 4.62
C VAL A 87 10.77 -0.48 4.78
N ILE A 88 11.64 -0.43 3.77
CA ILE A 88 12.78 0.49 3.70
C ILE A 88 12.76 1.17 2.34
N ALA A 89 12.83 2.50 2.33
CA ALA A 89 13.10 3.28 1.13
C ALA A 89 14.61 3.60 1.08
N GLU A 90 15.28 3.12 0.04
CA GLU A 90 16.69 3.41 -0.27
C GLU A 90 16.72 4.49 -1.35
N ILE A 91 17.23 5.69 -1.00
CA ILE A 91 17.37 6.81 -1.94
C ILE A 91 18.63 6.59 -2.78
N LEU A 92 18.52 6.77 -4.11
CA LEU A 92 19.61 6.65 -5.08
C LEU A 92 20.25 8.01 -5.42
#